data_AF-A0A3D1MBJ2-F1
#
_entry.id   AF-A0A3D1MBJ2-F1
#
_cell.length_a   1.000
_cell.length_b   1.000
_cell.length_c   1.000
_cell.angle_alpha   90.00
_cell.angle_beta   90.00
_cell.angle_gamma   90.00
#
_symmetry.space_group_name_H-M   'P 1'
#
loop_
_entity.id
_entity.type
_entity.pdbx_description
1 polymer ?
#
loop_
_entity_poly.entity_id
_entity_poly.type
_entity_poly.pdbx_seq_one_letter_code
_entity_poly.pdbx_strand_id
1 'polypeptide(L)'
;NFHFEIGADLLTEEEIALLNTMRPGQVQLEIGVQTTNPAVIREISRTMKLDVLKRNVAAIKRGGNIHQHLDLIAGLPGEGI
;
A
#
# COMPACT_ATOMS: atom_id res chain seq x y z
N ASN A 1 18.10 -8.51 -3.14
CA ASN A 1 17.06 -7.47 -3.00
C ASN A 1 15.80 -7.97 -3.66
N PHE A 2 14.67 -7.86 -2.97
CA PHE A 2 13.36 -8.31 -3.44
C PHE A 2 12.47 -7.11 -3.72
N HIS A 3 11.64 -7.22 -4.75
CA HIS A 3 10.60 -6.25 -5.06
C HIS A 3 9.27 -6.99 -5.09
N PHE A 4 8.30 -6.53 -4.31
CA PHE A 4 6.95 -7.08 -4.28
C PHE A 4 5.93 -6.00 -4.63
N GLU A 5 4.98 -6.34 -5.50
CA GLU A 5 3.74 -5.59 -5.70
C GLU A 5 2.66 -6.18 -4.78
N ILE A 6 2.05 -5.37 -3.93
CA ILE A 6 1.11 -5.85 -2.91
C ILE A 6 -0.07 -4.90 -2.66
N GLY A 7 -1.19 -5.48 -2.19
CA GLY A 7 -2.21 -4.75 -1.46
C GLY A 7 -1.86 -4.70 0.03
N ALA A 8 -1.43 -3.54 0.54
CA ALA A 8 -0.98 -3.43 1.93
C ALA A 8 -2.10 -3.65 2.97
N ASP A 9 -3.37 -3.57 2.58
CA ASP A 9 -4.51 -3.91 3.43
C ASP A 9 -4.69 -5.41 3.67
N LEU A 10 -3.99 -6.27 2.90
CA LEU A 10 -3.95 -7.72 3.10
C LEU A 10 -2.90 -8.15 4.12
N LEU A 11 -1.95 -7.26 4.47
CA LEU A 11 -0.89 -7.58 5.42
C LEU A 11 -1.43 -7.64 6.86
N THR A 12 -1.01 -8.70 7.54
CA THR A 12 -1.19 -8.92 8.96
C THR A 12 -0.12 -8.18 9.79
N GLU A 13 -0.37 -8.05 11.09
CA GLU A 13 0.60 -7.44 12.00
C GLU A 13 1.89 -8.26 12.11
N GLU A 14 1.79 -9.59 12.03
CA GLU A 14 2.95 -10.50 12.04
C GLU A 14 3.84 -10.31 10.80
N GLU A 15 3.24 -10.21 9.62
CA GLU A 15 3.98 -9.95 8.37
C GLU A 15 4.65 -8.58 8.40
N ILE A 16 3.97 -7.54 8.92
CA ILE A 16 4.57 -6.21 9.08
C ILE A 16 5.73 -6.24 10.08
N ALA A 17 5.58 -6.97 11.20
CA ALA A 17 6.65 -7.15 12.17
C ALA A 17 7.87 -7.85 11.52
N LEU A 18 7.64 -8.92 10.76
CA LEU A 18 8.70 -9.62 10.03
C LEU A 18 9.40 -8.69 9.03
N LEU A 19 8.65 -7.94 8.23
CA LEU A 19 9.18 -6.96 7.27
C LEU A 19 10.09 -5.93 7.97
N ASN A 20 9.71 -5.46 9.16
CA ASN A 20 10.49 -4.51 9.94
C ASN A 20 11.80 -5.10 10.53
N THR A 21 11.97 -6.43 10.55
CA THR A 21 13.24 -7.07 10.97
C THR A 21 14.25 -7.26 9.83
N MET A 22 13.83 -7.05 8.58
CA MET A 22 14.68 -7.26 7.42
C MET A 22 15.78 -6.20 7.31
N ARG A 23 16.87 -6.54 6.61
CA ARG A 23 18.00 -5.61 6.45
C ARG A 23 17.57 -4.38 5.63
N PRO A 24 18.05 -3.17 5.95
CA PRO A 24 17.73 -1.97 5.16
C PRO A 24 17.99 -2.16 3.67
N GLY A 25 17.00 -1.83 2.85
CA GLY A 25 17.07 -1.95 1.38
C GLY A 25 16.95 -3.39 0.83
N GLN A 26 16.76 -4.39 1.69
CA GLN A 26 16.56 -5.78 1.26
C GLN A 26 15.24 -5.96 0.51
N VAL A 27 14.21 -5.21 0.90
CA VAL A 27 12.85 -5.25 0.34
C VAL A 27 12.43 -3.87 -0.15
N GLN A 28 11.79 -3.86 -1.31
CA GLN A 28 11.04 -2.73 -1.85
C GLN A 28 9.60 -3.18 -2.06
N LEU A 29 8.66 -2.33 -1.68
CA LEU A 29 7.23 -2.59 -1.83
C LEU A 29 6.63 -1.55 -2.77
N GLU A 30 5.94 -2.04 -3.79
CA GLU A 30 5.02 -1.28 -4.62
C GLU A 30 3.61 -1.56 -4.10
N ILE A 31 2.97 -0.52 -3.57
CA ILE A 31 1.69 -0.63 -2.88
C ILE A 31 0.62 0.02 -3.75
N GLY A 32 -0.27 -0.81 -4.30
CA GLY A 32 -1.34 -0.39 -5.20
C GLY A 32 -2.46 0.37 -4.48
N VAL A 33 -2.29 1.67 -4.20
CA VAL A 33 -3.33 2.54 -3.62
C VAL A 33 -4.41 2.87 -4.66
N GLN A 34 -3.98 3.18 -5.88
CA GLN A 34 -4.75 3.65 -7.03
C GLN A 34 -5.46 4.98 -6.81
N THR A 35 -6.36 5.08 -5.85
CA THR A 35 -7.02 6.33 -5.48
C THR A 35 -7.35 6.33 -3.99
N THR A 36 -7.40 7.51 -3.39
CA THR A 36 -7.86 7.71 -2.02
C THR A 36 -9.32 8.16 -1.96
N ASN A 37 -10.00 8.27 -3.10
CA ASN A 37 -11.40 8.70 -3.18
C ASN A 37 -12.35 7.50 -2.99
N PRO A 38 -13.10 7.41 -1.88
CA PRO A 38 -13.99 6.28 -1.63
C PRO A 38 -15.10 6.10 -2.67
N ALA A 39 -15.52 7.17 -3.34
CA ALA A 39 -16.52 7.08 -4.41
C ALA A 39 -15.95 6.37 -5.64
N VAL A 40 -14.74 6.75 -6.05
CA VAL A 40 -14.02 6.14 -7.18
C VAL A 40 -13.66 4.69 -6.86
N ILE A 41 -13.22 4.39 -5.63
CA ILE A 41 -12.96 3.00 -5.19
C ILE A 41 -14.18 2.11 -5.42
N ARG A 42 -15.38 2.58 -5.06
CA ARG A 42 -16.63 1.83 -5.30
C ARG A 42 -16.95 1.72 -6.79
N GLU A 43 -16.78 2.80 -7.54
CA GLU A 43 -17.06 2.83 -8.98
C GLU A 43 -16.19 1.82 -9.75
N ILE A 44 -14.90 1.73 -9.42
CA ILE A 44 -13.98 0.75 -10.02
C ILE A 44 -14.08 -0.65 -9.40
N SER A 45 -15.12 -0.90 -8.58
CA SER A 45 -15.38 -2.19 -7.92
C SER A 45 -14.23 -2.72 -7.07
N ARG A 46 -13.44 -1.83 -6.44
CA ARG A 46 -12.40 -2.24 -5.49
C ARG A 46 -12.98 -2.47 -4.10
N THR A 47 -12.50 -3.53 -3.44
CA THR A 47 -12.87 -3.92 -2.07
C THR A 47 -11.84 -3.50 -1.02
N MET A 48 -10.79 -2.77 -1.45
CA MET A 48 -9.68 -2.33 -0.61
C MET A 48 -10.16 -1.56 0.62
N LYS A 49 -9.66 -1.92 1.80
CA LYS A 49 -9.95 -1.21 3.05
C LYS A 49 -8.97 -0.06 3.24
N LEU A 50 -9.29 1.13 2.71
CA LEU A 50 -8.38 2.28 2.69
C LEU A 50 -7.81 2.64 4.08
N ASP A 51 -8.60 2.56 5.14
CA ASP A 51 -8.13 2.80 6.52
C ASP A 51 -7.10 1.77 6.99
N VAL A 52 -7.27 0.51 6.61
CA VAL A 52 -6.33 -0.58 6.91
C VAL A 52 -5.05 -0.38 6.10
N LEU A 53 -5.17 -0.09 4.81
CA LEU A 53 -4.03 0.22 3.94
C LEU A 53 -3.20 1.37 4.54
N LYS A 54 -3.85 2.48 4.90
CA LYS A 54 -3.19 3.66 5.48
C LYS A 54 -2.43 3.31 6.76
N ARG A 55 -3.05 2.53 7.65
CA ARG A 55 -2.43 2.08 8.90
C ARG A 55 -1.21 1.18 8.63
N ASN A 56 -1.32 0.24 7.71
CA ASN A 56 -0.27 -0.72 7.40
C ASN A 56 0.91 -0.05 6.67
N VAL A 57 0.64 0.82 5.69
CA VAL A 57 1.66 1.68 5.04
C VAL A 57 2.42 2.50 6.09
N ALA A 58 1.71 3.15 7.02
CA ALA A 58 2.36 3.91 8.08
C ALA A 58 3.19 3.01 9.01
N ALA A 59 2.74 1.78 9.29
CA ALA A 59 3.47 0.82 10.12
C ALA A 59 4.77 0.34 9.48
N ILE A 60 4.76 0.05 8.18
CA ILE A 60 5.95 -0.30 7.41
C ILE A 60 6.91 0.90 7.35
N LYS A 61 6.39 2.10 7.09
CA LYS A 61 7.22 3.34 7.05
C LYS A 61 7.95 3.62 8.36
N ARG A 62 7.35 3.31 9.51
CA ARG A 62 8.01 3.47 10.81
C ARG A 62 9.24 2.56 10.99
N GLY A 63 9.32 1.42 10.30
CA GLY A 63 10.49 0.52 10.35
C GLY A 63 11.75 1.12 9.70
N GLY A 64 11.59 2.03 8.73
CA GLY A 64 12.70 2.76 8.12
C GLY A 64 13.68 1.92 7.30
N ASN A 65 13.39 0.63 7.09
CA ASN A 65 14.26 -0.34 6.42
C ASN A 65 13.75 -0.75 5.03
N ILE A 66 12.52 -0.37 4.66
CA ILE A 66 11.85 -0.75 3.40
C ILE A 66 11.58 0.48 2.55
N HIS A 67 11.98 0.42 1.28
CA HIS A 67 11.57 1.42 0.28
C HIS A 67 10.11 1.18 -0.12
N GLN A 68 9.28 2.22 -0.05
CA GLN A 68 7.85 2.15 -0.38
C GLN A 68 7.55 3.06 -1.56
N HIS A 69 7.04 2.47 -2.63
CA HIS A 69 6.37 3.17 -3.73
C HIS A 69 4.85 3.05 -3.49
N LEU A 70 4.14 4.17 -3.50
CA LEU A 70 2.68 4.17 -3.45
C LEU A 70 2.14 4.50 -4.84
N ASP A 71 1.46 3.55 -5.45
CA ASP A 71 0.97 3.70 -6.81
C ASP A 71 -0.38 4.37 -6.80
N LEU A 72 -0.46 5.52 -7.48
CA LEU A 72 -1.68 6.30 -7.66
C LEU A 72 -1.97 6.40 -9.15
N ILE A 73 -3.24 6.23 -9.51
CA ILE A 73 -3.72 6.33 -10.89
C ILE A 73 -4.61 7.58 -10.94
N ALA A 74 -4.25 8.53 -11.79
CA ALA A 74 -5.08 9.68 -12.08
C ALA A 74 -6.04 9.38 -13.23
N GLY A 75 -7.24 9.97 -13.18
CA GLY A 75 -8.22 9.89 -14.28
C GLY A 75 -9.01 8.60 -14.28
N LEU A 76 -9.18 7.99 -13.10
CA LEU A 76 -10.07 6.84 -12.96
C LEU A 76 -11.54 7.24 -13.20
N PRO A 77 -12.41 6.30 -13.64
CA PRO A 77 -13.84 6.58 -13.76
C PRO A 77 -14.41 7.23 -12.49
N GLY A 78 -15.01 8.40 -12.64
CA GLY A 78 -15.55 9.20 -11.52
C GLY A 78 -14.59 10.23 -10.93
N GLU A 79 -13.31 10.25 -11.33
CA GLU A 79 -12.44 11.39 -11.11
C GLU A 79 -12.71 12.43 -12.20
N GLY A 80 -13.26 13.58 -11.80
CA GLY A 80 -13.42 14.72 -12.70
C GLY A 80 -12.05 15.20 -13.19
N ILE A 81 -11.99 15.61 -14.46
CA ILE A 81 -10.85 16.36 -15.03
C ILE A 81 -11.13 17.84 -14.88
#